data_AF-A0A9N8WLT6-F1
#
_entry.id   AF-A0A9N8WLT6-F1
#
_cell.length_a   1.000
_cell.length_b   1.000
_cell.length_c   1.000
_cell.angle_alpha   90.00
_cell.angle_beta   90.00
_cell.angle_gamma   90.00
#
_symmetry.space_group_name_H-M   'P 1'
#
loop_
_entity.id
_entity.type
_entity.pdbx_description
1 polymer ?
#
loop_
_entity_poly.entity_id
_entity_poly.type
_entity_poly.pdbx_seq_one_letter_code
_entity_poly.pdbx_strand_id
1 'polypeptide(L)'
;MSLSINYRNTVNIVKVPFPPTIGVDEIVKIHLKNDIKNVNQTLNAFMIYRKKHNRVVAKLNLSSKDVSKFVKNSWKNEPNNVKDHYRQMAKNVKKNVSKKRFLLFVLSIAIK
;
A
#
# COMPACT_ATOMS: atom_id res chain seq x y z
N MET A 1 -32.33 8.12 -3.14
CA MET A 1 -31.69 9.44 -3.33
C MET A 1 -30.20 9.29 -3.05
N SER A 2 -29.40 8.99 -4.07
CA SER A 2 -27.95 8.78 -3.93
C SER A 2 -27.25 10.14 -3.89
N LEU A 3 -26.85 10.58 -2.69
CA LEU A 3 -26.00 11.76 -2.51
C LEU A 3 -24.71 11.59 -3.33
N SER A 4 -24.57 12.35 -4.41
CA SER A 4 -23.36 12.40 -5.21
C SER A 4 -22.29 13.17 -4.44
N ILE A 5 -21.52 12.47 -3.61
CA ILE A 5 -20.38 13.06 -2.89
C ILE A 5 -19.47 13.75 -3.92
N ASN A 6 -19.30 15.07 -3.82
CA ASN A 6 -18.43 15.82 -4.73
C ASN A 6 -16.97 15.65 -4.31
N TYR A 7 -16.33 14.59 -4.82
CA TYR A 7 -14.96 14.18 -4.49
C TYR A 7 -13.86 15.19 -4.89
N ARG A 8 -14.20 16.29 -5.57
CA ARG A 8 -13.24 17.36 -5.93
C ARG A 8 -13.00 18.33 -4.77
N ASN A 9 -13.97 18.49 -3.86
CA ASN A 9 -13.85 19.38 -2.68
C ASN A 9 -13.54 18.65 -1.36
N THR A 10 -13.52 17.30 -1.34
CA THR A 10 -13.25 16.50 -0.12
C THR A 10 -11.78 16.16 0.11
N VAL A 11 -10.86 16.76 -0.67
CA VAL A 11 -9.41 16.51 -0.61
C VAL A 11 -8.82 16.82 0.78
N ASN A 12 -9.52 17.60 1.61
CA ASN A 12 -9.08 17.97 2.96
C ASN A 12 -9.59 17.08 4.11
N ILE A 13 -10.41 16.06 3.86
CA ILE A 13 -11.07 15.34 4.97
C ILE A 13 -10.15 14.31 5.64
N VAL A 14 -9.12 13.81 4.94
CA VAL A 14 -8.20 12.80 5.50
C VAL A 14 -6.77 13.01 5.01
N LYS A 15 -5.92 13.59 5.88
CA LYS A 15 -4.47 13.55 5.65
C LYS A 15 -3.91 12.23 6.13
N VAL A 16 -3.30 11.48 5.22
CA VAL A 16 -2.49 10.31 5.60
C VAL A 16 -1.21 10.83 6.26
N PRO A 17 -0.81 10.34 7.44
CA PRO A 17 0.41 10.79 8.08
C PRO A 17 1.62 10.41 7.22
N PHE A 18 2.48 11.40 6.98
CA PHE A 18 3.77 11.28 6.30
C PHE A 18 4.89 11.76 7.25
N PRO A 19 5.98 11.00 7.42
CA PRO A 19 6.28 9.73 6.78
C PRO A 19 5.36 8.58 7.24
N PRO A 20 5.19 7.53 6.43
CA PRO A 20 4.35 6.40 6.77
C PRO A 20 4.90 5.65 8.00
N THR A 21 4.03 5.38 8.98
CA THR A 21 4.38 4.59 10.19
C THR A 21 4.73 3.12 9.89
N ILE A 22 4.35 2.58 8.74
CA ILE A 22 4.57 1.17 8.40
C ILE A 22 5.95 0.99 7.76
N GLY A 23 6.78 0.16 8.40
CA GLY A 23 8.10 -0.18 7.88
C GLY A 23 8.03 -1.16 6.71
N VAL A 24 9.08 -1.16 5.89
CA VAL A 24 9.27 -2.12 4.79
C VAL A 24 9.14 -3.57 5.30
N ASP A 25 9.72 -3.87 6.46
CA ASP A 25 9.76 -5.23 7.02
C ASP A 25 8.38 -5.78 7.41
N GLU A 26 7.49 -4.94 7.93
CA GLU A 26 6.11 -5.35 8.24
C GLU A 26 5.38 -5.79 6.95
N ILE A 27 5.58 -5.05 5.86
CA ILE A 27 4.98 -5.37 4.55
C ILE A 27 5.55 -6.68 4.00
N VAL A 28 6.87 -6.88 4.10
CA VAL A 28 7.54 -8.14 3.70
C VAL A 28 6.98 -9.33 4.48
N LYS A 29 6.84 -9.22 5.81
CA LYS A 29 6.32 -10.29 6.68
C LYS A 29 4.91 -10.71 6.26
N ILE A 30 4.01 -9.75 6.03
CA ILE A 30 2.63 -10.02 5.59
C ILE A 30 2.63 -10.77 4.26
N HIS A 31 3.51 -10.37 3.33
CA HIS A 31 3.56 -10.95 2.00
C HIS A 31 4.07 -12.40 2.00
N LEU A 32 5.04 -12.71 2.87
CA LEU A 32 5.53 -14.08 3.08
C LEU A 32 4.50 -14.97 3.78
N LYS A 33 3.79 -14.45 4.79
CA LYS A 33 2.76 -15.19 5.52
C LYS A 33 1.59 -15.60 4.62
N ASN A 34 1.17 -14.70 3.73
CA ASN A 34 -0.01 -14.90 2.90
C ASN A 34 0.28 -15.61 1.55
N ASP A 35 1.50 -16.14 1.37
CA ASP A 35 1.99 -16.75 0.12
C ASP A 35 1.56 -15.98 -1.15
N ILE A 36 1.66 -14.65 -1.12
CA ILE A 36 1.10 -13.83 -2.20
C ILE A 36 1.94 -14.05 -3.47
N LYS A 37 1.45 -14.89 -4.39
CA LYS A 37 2.20 -15.30 -5.58
C LYS A 37 2.55 -14.09 -6.48
N ASN A 38 1.64 -13.12 -6.60
CA ASN A 38 1.86 -11.91 -7.40
C ASN A 38 2.39 -10.73 -6.57
N VAL A 39 3.73 -10.68 -6.50
CA VAL A 39 4.50 -9.65 -5.79
C VAL A 39 4.21 -8.23 -6.32
N ASN A 40 3.98 -8.10 -7.64
CA ASN A 40 3.81 -6.80 -8.29
C ASN A 40 2.45 -6.15 -7.97
N GLN A 41 1.41 -6.95 -7.72
CA GLN A 41 0.08 -6.42 -7.41
C GLN A 41 -0.02 -5.82 -6.00
N THR A 42 0.70 -6.36 -5.03
CA THR A 42 0.57 -5.93 -3.62
C THR A 42 1.61 -4.89 -3.21
N LEU A 43 2.75 -4.82 -3.91
CA LEU A 43 3.89 -3.99 -3.50
C LEU A 43 4.08 -2.70 -4.29
N ASN A 44 3.18 -2.36 -5.21
CA ASN A 44 3.31 -1.06 -5.89
C ASN A 44 3.06 0.11 -4.93
N ALA A 45 3.65 1.27 -5.24
CA ALA A 45 3.61 2.46 -4.40
C ALA A 45 2.18 2.89 -4.04
N PHE A 46 1.26 2.81 -5.00
CA PHE A 46 -0.15 3.16 -4.80
C PHE A 46 -0.86 2.19 -3.84
N MET A 47 -0.60 0.89 -3.92
CA MET A 47 -1.22 -0.10 -3.02
C MET A 47 -0.69 0.03 -1.60
N ILE A 48 0.60 0.35 -1.43
CA ILE A 48 1.17 0.67 -0.11
C ILE A 48 0.49 1.92 0.48
N TYR A 49 0.38 2.98 -0.32
CA TYR A 49 -0.34 4.21 0.04
C TYR A 49 -1.80 3.93 0.41
N ARG A 50 -2.54 3.19 -0.45
CA ARG A 50 -3.95 2.83 -0.24
C ARG A 50 -4.17 2.02 1.02
N LYS A 51 -3.28 1.07 1.35
CA LYS A 51 -3.40 0.28 2.58
C LYS A 51 -3.36 1.18 3.82
N LYS A 52 -2.50 2.21 3.82
CA LYS A 52 -2.45 3.20 4.89
C LYS A 52 -3.71 4.06 4.91
N HIS A 53 -4.12 4.52 3.73
CA HIS A 53 -5.29 5.38 3.58
C HIS A 53 -6.59 4.67 4.01
N ASN A 54 -6.75 3.38 3.69
CA ASN A 54 -7.87 2.56 4.12
C ASN A 54 -7.91 2.39 5.64
N ARG A 55 -6.77 2.27 6.34
CA ARG A 55 -6.74 2.22 7.83
C ARG A 55 -7.28 3.51 8.44
N VAL A 56 -7.01 4.67 7.82
CA VAL A 56 -7.51 5.96 8.30
C VAL A 56 -8.99 6.13 7.94
N VAL A 57 -9.40 5.72 6.74
CA VAL A 57 -10.76 5.87 6.22
C VAL A 57 -11.73 4.82 6.74
N ALA A 58 -11.25 3.68 7.23
CA ALA A 58 -12.08 2.69 7.94
C ALA A 58 -12.84 3.30 9.13
N LYS A 59 -12.37 4.44 9.65
CA LYS A 59 -13.03 5.20 10.72
C LYS A 59 -14.19 6.08 10.25
N LEU A 60 -14.44 6.19 8.94
CA LEU A 60 -15.34 7.18 8.34
C LEU A 60 -16.66 6.60 7.80
N ASN A 61 -16.97 5.33 8.04
CA ASN A 61 -18.21 4.67 7.57
C ASN A 61 -18.53 4.90 6.08
N LEU A 62 -17.51 5.07 5.24
CA LEU A 62 -17.67 5.27 3.79
C LEU A 62 -17.76 3.93 3.05
N SER A 63 -18.53 3.91 1.95
CA SER A 63 -18.56 2.75 1.05
C SER A 63 -17.18 2.51 0.42
N SER A 64 -16.80 1.24 0.25
CA SER A 64 -15.56 0.83 -0.42
C SER A 64 -15.33 1.49 -1.78
N LYS A 65 -16.41 1.81 -2.51
CA LYS A 65 -16.35 2.51 -3.81
C LYS A 65 -15.87 3.94 -3.62
N ASP A 66 -16.41 4.64 -2.63
CA ASP A 66 -16.06 6.03 -2.32
C ASP A 66 -14.65 6.12 -1.76
N VAL A 67 -14.27 5.19 -0.87
CA VAL A 67 -12.88 5.07 -0.39
C VAL A 67 -11.91 4.89 -1.56
N SER A 68 -12.21 3.99 -2.49
CA SER A 68 -11.31 3.73 -3.61
C SER A 68 -11.16 4.94 -4.54
N LYS A 69 -12.24 5.67 -4.78
CA LYS A 69 -12.23 6.90 -5.59
C LYS A 69 -11.46 8.03 -4.88
N PHE A 70 -11.67 8.16 -3.57
CA PHE A 70 -11.00 9.14 -2.73
C PHE A 70 -9.48 8.91 -2.69
N VAL A 71 -9.04 7.71 -2.34
CA VAL A 71 -7.62 7.36 -2.30
C VAL A 71 -6.92 7.59 -3.64
N LYS A 72 -7.61 7.27 -4.75
CA LYS A 72 -7.09 7.53 -6.11
C LYS A 72 -6.88 9.02 -6.36
N ASN A 73 -7.81 9.87 -5.94
CA ASN A 73 -7.68 11.32 -6.07
C ASN A 73 -6.60 11.88 -5.16
N SER A 74 -6.54 11.45 -3.89
CA SER A 74 -5.49 11.86 -2.96
C SER A 74 -4.11 11.52 -3.52
N TRP A 75 -3.89 10.28 -3.97
CA TRP A 75 -2.63 9.87 -4.60
C TRP A 75 -2.25 10.70 -5.82
N LYS A 76 -3.20 11.09 -6.67
CA LYS A 76 -2.92 11.97 -7.82
C LYS A 76 -2.41 13.34 -7.37
N ASN A 77 -2.98 13.88 -6.29
CA ASN A 77 -2.69 15.20 -5.77
C ASN A 77 -1.49 15.25 -4.80
N GLU A 78 -0.97 14.09 -4.35
CA GLU A 78 0.23 14.05 -3.51
C GLU A 78 1.44 14.70 -4.22
N PRO A 79 2.30 15.41 -3.48
CA PRO A 79 3.53 15.95 -4.04
C PRO A 79 4.51 14.85 -4.43
N ASN A 80 5.44 15.18 -5.34
CA ASN A 80 6.37 14.20 -5.91
C ASN A 80 7.25 13.52 -4.86
N ASN A 81 7.72 14.26 -3.84
CA ASN A 81 8.51 13.71 -2.74
C ASN A 81 7.78 12.59 -1.98
N VAL A 82 6.47 12.74 -1.74
CA VAL A 82 5.65 11.70 -1.10
C VAL A 82 5.53 10.48 -2.01
N LYS A 83 5.21 10.70 -3.29
CA LYS A 83 5.12 9.62 -4.29
C LYS A 83 6.45 8.87 -4.41
N ASP A 84 7.57 9.58 -4.41
CA ASP A 84 8.92 9.03 -4.52
C ASP A 84 9.30 8.21 -3.29
N HIS A 85 8.93 8.66 -2.10
CA HIS A 85 9.09 7.87 -0.88
C HIS A 85 8.34 6.52 -0.98
N TYR A 86 7.07 6.52 -1.39
CA TYR A 86 6.32 5.27 -1.57
C TYR A 86 6.86 4.41 -2.71
N ARG A 87 7.41 5.00 -3.77
CA ARG A 87 8.12 4.27 -4.85
C ARG A 87 9.39 3.61 -4.31
N GLN A 88 10.17 4.30 -3.48
CA GLN A 88 11.36 3.75 -2.85
C GLN A 88 11.01 2.61 -1.89
N MET A 89 9.96 2.78 -1.07
CA MET A 89 9.42 1.71 -0.24
C MET A 89 9.03 0.49 -1.08
N ALA A 90 8.26 0.68 -2.16
CA ALA A 90 7.86 -0.40 -3.06
C ALA A 90 9.06 -1.19 -3.61
N LYS A 91 10.11 -0.48 -4.05
CA LYS A 91 11.37 -1.09 -4.51
C LYS A 91 12.03 -1.90 -3.41
N ASN A 92 12.13 -1.35 -2.19
CA ASN A 92 12.76 -2.01 -1.05
C ASN A 92 12.00 -3.28 -0.63
N VAL A 93 10.67 -3.21 -0.57
CA VAL A 93 9.85 -4.39 -0.23
C VAL A 93 10.03 -5.47 -1.29
N LYS A 94 9.99 -5.13 -2.58
CA LYS A 94 10.18 -6.11 -3.67
C LYS A 94 11.55 -6.79 -3.56
N LYS A 95 12.62 -6.03 -3.35
CA LYS A 95 13.98 -6.55 -3.16
C LYS A 95 14.04 -7.53 -1.99
N ASN A 96 13.46 -7.16 -0.84
CA ASN A 96 13.49 -8.00 0.37
C ASN A 96 12.64 -9.28 0.24
N VAL A 97 11.47 -9.20 -0.38
CA VAL A 97 10.64 -10.38 -0.67
C VAL A 97 11.36 -11.34 -1.61
N SER A 98 11.94 -10.84 -2.71
CA SER A 98 12.71 -11.65 -3.65
C SER A 98 13.89 -12.34 -2.96
N LYS A 99 14.66 -11.61 -2.16
CA LYS A 99 15.80 -12.18 -1.41
C LYS A 99 15.35 -13.27 -0.44
N LYS A 100 14.30 -13.03 0.36
CA LYS A 100 13.80 -14.02 1.32
C LYS A 100 13.23 -15.26 0.62
N ARG A 101 12.51 -15.11 -0.50
CA ARG A 101 12.02 -16.24 -1.29
C ARG A 101 13.16 -17.07 -1.87
N PHE A 102 14.18 -16.42 -2.41
CA PHE A 102 15.37 -17.11 -2.90
C PHE A 102 16.04 -17.93 -1.78
N LEU A 103 16.22 -17.34 -0.59
CA LEU A 103 16.77 -18.05 0.56
C LEU A 103 15.91 -19.25 0.98
N LEU A 104 14.59 -19.08 1.06
CA LEU A 104 13.67 -20.19 1.39
C LEU A 104 13.73 -21.31 0.34
N PHE A 105 13.84 -20.95 -0.94
CA PHE A 105 13.99 -21.91 -2.03
C PHE A 105 15.31 -22.69 -1.93
N VAL A 106 16.44 -22.02 -1.70
CA VAL A 106 17.75 -22.67 -1.53
C VAL A 106 17.74 -23.62 -0.31
N LEU A 107 17.19 -23.17 0.82
CA LEU A 107 17.05 -24.02 2.01
C LEU A 107 16.18 -25.24 1.74
N SER A 108 15.10 -25.10 0.96
CA SER A 108 14.23 -26.22 0.60
C SER A 108 14.91 -27.27 -0.28
N ILE A 109 15.96 -26.91 -1.03
CA ILE A 109 16.74 -27.84 -1.83
C ILE A 109 17.80 -28.53 -0.97
N ALA A 110 18.45 -27.80 -0.06
CA ALA A 110 19.53 -28.32 0.77
C ALA A 110 19.09 -29.36 1.83
N ILE A 111 17.78 -29.45 2.12
CA ILE A 111 17.20 -30.37 3.11
C ILE A 111 16.57 -31.62 2.43
N LYS A 112 16.56 -31.66 1.10
CA LYS A 112 16.15 -32.82 0.29
C LYS A 112 17.35 -33.62 -0.17
#